data_AF-A0A2V9WFT4-F1
#
_entry.id   AF-A0A2V9WFT4-F1
#
_cell.length_a   1.000
_cell.length_b   1.000
_cell.length_c   1.000
_cell.angle_alpha   90.00
_cell.angle_beta   90.00
_cell.angle_gamma   90.00
#
_symmetry.space_group_name_H-M   'P 1'
#
loop_
_entity.id
_entity.type
_entity.pdbx_description
1 polymer ?
#
loop_
_entity_poly.entity_id
_entity_poly.type
_entity_poly.pdbx_seq_one_letter_code
_entity_poly.pdbx_strand_id
1 'polypeptide(L)'
;MNNKLFNEMISGFVEAKKYRAGKKAKMLVSRVAFKPVLMRPAEIRRIRTRLRFSQPEFAEFLCTRVGTLRSWEQGSRKPQSSALRLLAIAKEKPALLLQRRA
;
A
#
# COMPACT_ATOMS: atom_id res chain seq x y z
N MET A 1 -28.93 -28.19 -17.75
CA MET A 1 -27.68 -27.42 -17.56
C MET A 1 -27.08 -27.20 -18.95
N ASN A 2 -26.64 -25.98 -19.28
CA ASN A 2 -26.12 -25.68 -20.62
C ASN A 2 -24.73 -26.35 -20.79
N ASN A 3 -24.64 -27.38 -21.62
CA ASN A 3 -23.40 -28.14 -21.85
C ASN A 3 -22.23 -27.25 -22.29
N LYS A 4 -22.51 -26.14 -22.99
CA LYS A 4 -21.50 -25.18 -23.41
C LYS A 4 -20.79 -24.53 -22.21
N LEU A 5 -21.57 -24.04 -21.23
CA LEU A 5 -21.02 -23.41 -20.03
C LEU A 5 -20.23 -24.41 -19.20
N PHE A 6 -20.75 -25.63 -19.04
CA PHE A 6 -20.05 -26.69 -18.32
C PHE A 6 -18.68 -27.00 -18.95
N ASN A 7 -18.63 -27.13 -20.28
CA ASN A 7 -17.39 -27.37 -21.02
C ASN A 7 -16.39 -26.21 -20.90
N GLU A 8 -16.87 -24.97 -20.96
CA GLU A 8 -16.03 -23.77 -20.75
C GLU A 8 -15.43 -23.76 -19.34
N MET A 9 -16.20 -24.08 -18.30
CA MET A 9 -15.69 -24.16 -16.93
C MET A 9 -14.64 -25.26 -16.77
N ILE A 10 -14.89 -26.47 -17.29
CA ILE A 10 -13.93 -27.59 -17.24
C ILE A 10 -12.62 -27.20 -17.96
N SER A 11 -12.70 -26.51 -19.09
CA SER A 11 -11.53 -26.02 -19.81
C SER A 11 -10.68 -25.06 -18.96
N GLY A 12 -11.31 -24.17 -18.20
CA GLY A 12 -10.65 -23.28 -17.26
C GLY A 12 -9.90 -24.02 -16.15
N PHE A 13 -10.50 -25.07 -15.58
CA PHE A 13 -9.84 -25.90 -14.57
C PHE A 13 -8.63 -26.66 -15.11
N VAL A 14 -8.72 -27.17 -16.35
CA VAL A 14 -7.60 -27.85 -17.02
C VAL A 14 -6.43 -26.88 -17.22
N GLU A 15 -6.69 -25.64 -17.65
CA GLU A 15 -5.67 -24.61 -17.78
C GLU A 15 -5.07 -24.20 -16.42
N ALA A 16 -5.89 -24.10 -15.38
CA ALA A 16 -5.40 -23.82 -14.03
C ALA A 16 -4.47 -24.93 -13.50
N LYS A 17 -4.78 -26.21 -13.79
CA LYS A 17 -3.92 -27.36 -13.45
C LYS A 17 -2.58 -27.29 -14.18
N LYS A 18 -2.57 -26.94 -15.47
CA LYS A 18 -1.34 -26.74 -16.24
C LYS A 18 -0.47 -25.62 -15.66
N TYR A 19 -1.08 -24.48 -15.34
CA TYR A 19 -0.39 -23.34 -14.72
C TYR A 19 0.26 -23.73 -13.39
N ARG A 20 -0.47 -24.41 -12.50
CA ARG A 20 0.08 -24.90 -11.21
C ARG A 20 1.25 -25.87 -11.38
N ALA A 21 1.23 -26.70 -12.41
CA ALA A 21 2.32 -27.62 -12.74
C ALA A 21 3.52 -26.93 -13.43
N GLY A 22 3.52 -25.60 -13.56
CA GLY A 22 4.57 -24.84 -14.25
C GLY A 22 4.56 -25.00 -15.77
N LYS A 23 3.53 -25.62 -16.34
CA LYS A 23 3.36 -25.79 -17.79
C LYS A 23 2.74 -24.53 -18.39
N LYS A 24 3.05 -24.25 -19.66
CA LYS A 24 2.41 -23.14 -20.40
C LYS A 24 0.88 -23.32 -20.38
N ALA A 25 0.18 -22.28 -19.94
CA ALA A 25 -1.27 -22.23 -19.87
C ALA A 25 -1.77 -20.91 -20.46
N LYS A 26 -2.95 -20.92 -21.08
CA LYS A 26 -3.60 -19.75 -21.69
C LYS A 26 -4.38 -18.93 -20.65
N MET A 27 -3.77 -18.65 -19.50
CA MET A 27 -4.40 -17.94 -18.39
C MET A 27 -3.77 -16.57 -18.19
N LEU A 28 -4.60 -15.55 -17.96
CA LEU A 28 -4.15 -14.25 -17.50
C LEU A 28 -3.84 -14.34 -15.99
N VAL A 29 -2.61 -14.02 -15.62
CA VAL A 29 -2.17 -14.05 -14.22
C VAL A 29 -1.70 -12.67 -13.81
N SER A 30 -2.49 -12.03 -12.95
CA SER A 30 -2.11 -10.78 -12.31
C SER A 30 -1.34 -11.08 -11.04
N ARG A 31 -0.04 -10.81 -11.04
CA ARG A 31 0.79 -10.84 -9.82
C ARG A 31 0.92 -9.42 -9.29
N VAL A 32 0.48 -9.19 -8.07
CA VAL A 32 0.63 -7.89 -7.43
C VAL A 32 1.58 -8.03 -6.25
N ALA A 33 2.80 -7.54 -6.41
CA ALA A 33 3.79 -7.48 -5.34
C ALA A 33 3.90 -6.04 -4.84
N PHE A 34 3.50 -5.80 -3.58
CA PHE A 34 3.65 -4.50 -2.95
C PHE A 34 4.90 -4.50 -2.06
N LYS A 35 6.06 -4.11 -2.62
CA LYS A 35 7.22 -3.80 -1.79
C LYS A 35 7.06 -2.36 -1.26
N PRO A 36 6.96 -2.14 0.07
CA PRO A 36 6.85 -0.80 0.60
C PRO A 36 8.17 -0.06 0.37
N VAL A 37 8.07 1.16 -0.18
CA VAL A 37 9.23 2.05 -0.35
C VAL A 37 9.65 2.53 1.03
N LEU A 38 10.85 2.14 1.46
CA LEU A 38 11.43 2.63 2.72
C LEU A 38 11.69 4.14 2.60
N MET A 39 11.38 4.89 3.65
CA MET A 39 11.63 6.33 3.70
C MET A 39 12.71 6.65 4.71
N ARG A 40 13.63 7.56 4.34
CA ARG A 40 14.64 8.10 5.25
C ARG A 40 14.02 9.13 6.18
N PRO A 41 14.60 9.35 7.38
CA PRO A 41 14.10 10.33 8.36
C PRO A 41 13.89 11.73 7.77
N ALA A 42 14.83 12.19 6.95
CA ALA A 42 14.76 13.48 6.28
C ALA A 42 13.58 13.58 5.28
N GLU A 43 13.18 12.48 4.65
CA GLU A 43 12.05 12.46 3.71
C GLU A 43 10.72 12.59 4.45
N ILE A 44 10.59 11.94 5.60
CA ILE A 44 9.42 12.04 6.48
C ILE A 44 9.24 13.49 6.94
N ARG A 45 10.33 14.12 7.41
CA ARG A 45 10.32 15.54 7.80
C ARG A 45 9.93 16.47 6.65
N ARG A 46 10.43 16.20 5.43
CA ARG A 46 10.08 16.99 4.23
C ARG A 46 8.59 16.89 3.88
N ILE A 47 7.99 15.71 3.99
CA ILE A 47 6.55 15.53 3.74
C ILE A 47 5.76 16.44 4.67
N ARG A 48 6.06 16.38 5.97
CA ARG A 48 5.42 17.23 6.98
C ARG A 48 5.57 18.72 6.68
N THR A 49 6.79 19.20 6.47
CA THR A 49 7.04 20.64 6.28
C THR A 49 6.43 21.16 5.00
N ARG A 50 6.36 20.34 3.94
CA ARG A 50 5.69 20.72 2.69
C ARG A 50 4.18 20.89 2.87
N LEU A 51 3.56 20.10 3.76
CA LEU A 51 2.16 20.26 4.15
C LEU A 51 1.93 21.39 5.17
N ARG A 52 3.01 22.09 5.59
CA ARG A 52 2.99 23.17 6.59
C ARG A 52 2.43 22.75 7.96
N PHE A 53 2.59 21.49 8.32
CA PHE A 53 2.19 20.97 9.62
C PHE A 53 3.33 20.99 10.65
N SER A 54 2.98 21.31 11.89
CA SER A 54 3.77 21.01 13.07
C SER A 54 3.87 19.50 13.31
N GLN A 55 4.79 19.06 14.18
CA GLN A 55 4.88 17.64 14.54
C GLN A 55 3.57 17.10 15.16
N PRO A 56 2.90 17.81 16.08
CA PRO A 56 1.60 17.37 16.60
C PRO A 56 0.53 17.23 15.51
N GLU A 57 0.34 18.25 14.66
CA GLU A 57 -0.66 18.23 13.59
C GLU A 57 -0.41 17.10 12.60
N PHE A 58 0.85 16.85 12.24
CA PHE A 58 1.17 15.75 11.32
C PHE A 58 1.04 14.37 11.97
N ALA A 59 1.27 14.27 13.28
CA ALA A 59 1.03 13.04 14.01
C ALA A 59 -0.48 12.73 14.06
N GLU A 60 -1.31 13.73 14.33
CA GLU A 60 -2.77 13.61 14.27
C GLU A 60 -3.25 13.25 12.85
N PHE A 61 -2.73 13.93 11.83
CA PHE A 61 -3.01 13.67 10.42
C PHE A 61 -2.72 12.22 9.99
N LEU A 62 -1.69 11.59 10.57
CA LEU A 62 -1.32 10.19 10.32
C LEU A 62 -1.92 9.21 11.35
N CYS A 63 -2.78 9.67 12.26
CA CYS A 63 -3.33 8.89 13.36
C CYS A 63 -2.25 8.17 14.20
N THR A 64 -1.18 8.89 14.54
CA THR A 64 -0.06 8.37 15.33
C THR A 64 0.28 9.28 16.51
N ARG A 65 1.17 8.82 17.39
CA ARG A 65 1.65 9.61 18.52
C ARG A 65 2.80 10.53 18.09
N VAL A 66 2.88 11.73 18.66
CA VAL A 66 3.96 12.70 18.37
C VAL A 66 5.35 12.09 18.61
N GLY A 67 5.51 11.31 19.69
CA GLY A 67 6.76 10.61 19.97
C GLY A 67 7.16 9.60 18.89
N THR A 68 6.18 8.92 18.29
CA THR A 68 6.39 8.00 17.16
C THR A 68 6.87 8.76 15.93
N LEU A 69 6.18 9.83 15.54
CA LEU A 69 6.60 10.67 14.42
C LEU A 69 8.01 11.24 14.65
N ARG A 70 8.29 11.74 15.86
CA ARG A 70 9.61 12.25 16.24
C ARG A 70 10.69 11.19 16.08
N SER A 71 10.44 9.96 16.55
CA SER A 71 11.39 8.86 16.41
C SER A 71 11.70 8.51 14.95
N TRP A 72 10.70 8.67 14.06
CA TRP A 72 10.88 8.47 12.62
C TRP A 72 11.67 9.60 11.97
N GLU A 73 11.37 10.86 12.30
CA GLU A 73 12.11 12.02 11.78
C GLU A 73 13.56 12.11 12.28
N GLN A 74 13.85 11.53 13.44
CA GLN A 74 15.19 11.43 14.02
C GLN A 74 15.92 10.13 13.61
N GLY A 75 15.19 9.14 13.11
CA GLY A 75 15.75 7.85 12.67
C GLY A 75 16.02 6.83 13.78
N SER A 76 15.61 7.09 15.02
CA SER A 76 15.73 6.12 16.12
C SER A 76 14.78 4.93 15.94
N ARG A 77 13.66 5.12 15.25
CA ARG A 77 12.78 4.04 14.77
C ARG A 77 12.42 4.27 13.31
N LYS A 78 12.05 3.20 12.62
CA LYS A 78 11.59 3.26 11.22
C LYS A 78 10.08 3.01 11.16
N PRO A 79 9.32 3.73 10.31
CA PRO A 79 7.92 3.39 10.05
C PRO A 79 7.82 2.00 9.42
N GLN A 80 6.79 1.24 9.80
CA GLN A 80 6.55 -0.11 9.29
C GLN A 80 5.22 -0.22 8.55
N SER A 81 5.17 -1.11 7.56
CA SER A 81 3.95 -1.58 6.88
C SER A 81 2.98 -0.46 6.47
N SER A 82 1.88 -0.30 7.21
CA SER A 82 0.83 0.69 6.94
C SER A 82 1.33 2.13 7.07
N ALA A 83 2.24 2.41 8.01
CA ALA A 83 2.80 3.74 8.19
C ALA A 83 3.58 4.21 6.95
N LEU A 84 4.34 3.31 6.31
CA LEU A 84 5.02 3.62 5.05
C LEU A 84 4.03 3.96 3.93
N ARG A 85 2.89 3.26 3.89
CA ARG A 85 1.83 3.52 2.91
C ARG A 85 1.13 4.85 3.18
N LEU A 86 0.80 5.15 4.44
CA LEU A 86 0.22 6.44 4.82
C LEU A 86 1.17 7.61 4.53
N LEU A 87 2.46 7.45 4.81
CA LEU A 87 3.48 8.44 4.44
C LEU A 87 3.56 8.63 2.93
N ALA A 88 3.45 7.55 2.15
CA ALA A 88 3.41 7.64 0.68
C ALA A 88 2.14 8.37 0.19
N ILE A 89 0.98 8.11 0.79
CA ILE A 89 -0.27 8.82 0.47
C ILE A 89 -0.16 10.29 0.87
N ALA A 90 0.35 10.61 2.06
CA ALA A 90 0.62 11.97 2.49
C ALA A 90 1.60 12.70 1.55
N LYS A 91 2.53 11.96 0.94
CA LYS A 91 3.47 12.51 -0.04
C LYS A 91 2.82 12.81 -1.39
N GLU A 92 2.03 11.89 -1.93
CA GLU A 92 1.53 11.96 -3.30
C GLU A 92 0.13 12.61 -3.39
N LYS A 93 -0.76 12.28 -2.44
CA LYS A 93 -2.18 12.66 -2.43
C LYS A 93 -2.67 12.98 -1.00
N PRO A 94 -2.15 14.04 -0.36
CA PRO A 94 -2.46 14.37 1.04
C PRO A 94 -3.96 14.63 1.29
N ALA A 95 -4.69 15.14 0.29
CA ALA A 95 -6.12 15.38 0.39
C ALA A 95 -6.95 14.13 0.71
N LEU A 96 -6.45 12.92 0.40
CA LEU A 96 -7.15 11.67 0.72
C LEU A 96 -7.15 11.34 2.22
N LEU A 97 -6.26 11.95 3.00
CA LEU A 97 -6.17 11.78 4.44
C LEU A 97 -6.88 12.90 5.21
N LEU A 98 -7.25 13.98 4.51
CA LEU A 98 -8.06 15.06 5.07
C LEU A 98 -9.53 14.65 5.00
N GLN A 99 -10.03 14.01 6.05
CA GLN A 99 -11.48 13.95 6.25
C GLN A 99 -11.95 15.27 6.85
N ARG A 100 -12.86 15.95 6.15
CA ARG A 100 -13.65 17.03 6.75
C ARG A 100 -14.58 16.35 7.76
N ARG A 101 -14.34 16.52 9.06
CA ARG A 101 -15.40 16.27 10.04
C ARG A 101 -16.51 17.27 9.70
N ALA A 102 -17.65 16.75 9.26
CA ALA A 102 -18.89 17.52 9.25
C ALA A 102 -19.28 17.84 10.69
#